data_AF-A0A967KJL9-F1
#
_entry.id   AF-A0A967KJL9-F1
#
_cell.length_a   1.000
_cell.length_b   1.000
_cell.length_c   1.000
_cell.angle_alpha   90.00
_cell.angle_beta   90.00
_cell.angle_gamma   90.00
#
_symmetry.space_group_name_H-M   'P 1'
#
loop_
_entity.id
_entity.type
_entity.pdbx_description
1 polymer ?
#
loop_
_entity_poly.entity_id
_entity_poly.type
_entity_poly.pdbx_seq_one_letter_code
_entity_poly.pdbx_strand_id
1 'polypeptide(L)' 'NALRWCVAEMERRYRLMATIGVRNLSGFNRKIREAISKGRPIADPLFKPNEETGNVVAPDLEPFPYVVVV' A
#
# COMPACT_ATOMS: atom_id res chain seq x y z
N ASN A 1 7.54 -16.86 10.40
CA ASN A 1 6.66 -17.87 9.76
C ASN A 1 5.97 -17.24 8.55
N ALA A 2 5.96 -17.91 7.40
CA ALA A 2 5.43 -17.37 6.14
C ALA A 2 3.92 -17.02 6.22
N LEU A 3 3.11 -17.86 6.88
CA LEU A 3 1.69 -17.60 7.06
C LEU A 3 1.41 -16.30 7.86
N ARG A 4 2.22 -16.03 8.89
CA ARG A 4 2.09 -14.78 9.66
C ARG A 4 2.35 -13.56 8.79
N TRP A 5 3.31 -13.65 7.87
CA TRP A 5 3.55 -12.59 6.89
C TRP A 5 2.37 -12.44 5.93
N CYS A 6 1.80 -13.55 5.44
CA CYS A 6 0.66 -13.51 4.52
C CYS A 6 -0.55 -12.81 5.14
N VAL A 7 -0.86 -13.10 6.41
CA VAL A 7 -1.95 -12.43 7.14
C VAL A 7 -1.65 -10.95 7.33
N ALA A 8 -0.43 -10.60 7.77
CA ALA A 8 -0.05 -9.20 7.96
C ALA A 8 -0.09 -8.39 6.66
N GLU A 9 0.36 -8.98 5.55
CA GLU A 9 0.29 -8.39 4.22
C GLU A 9 -1.17 -8.22 3.75
N MET A 10 -2.02 -9.21 3.99
CA MET A 10 -3.45 -9.13 3.69
C MET A 10 -4.11 -7.97 4.46
N GLU A 11 -3.86 -7.85 5.76
CA GLU A 11 -4.38 -6.77 6.60
C GLU A 11 -3.88 -5.39 6.15
N ARG A 12 -2.59 -5.27 5.78
CA ARG A 12 -2.03 -4.02 5.25
C ARG A 12 -2.74 -3.61 3.95
N ARG A 13 -2.95 -4.57 3.03
CA ARG A 13 -3.66 -4.30 1.77
C ARG A 13 -5.10 -3.89 2.00
N TYR A 14 -5.82 -4.55 2.91
CA TYR A 14 -7.19 -4.16 3.25
C TYR A 14 -7.27 -2.76 3.83
N ARG A 15 -6.37 -2.39 4.75
CA ARG A 15 -6.32 -1.03 5.30
C ARG A 15 -6.05 0.01 4.23
N LEU A 16 -5.07 -0.21 3.36
CA LEU A 16 -4.75 0.71 2.27
C LEU A 16 -5.91 0.85 1.27
N MET A 17 -6.56 -0.24 0.91
CA MET A 17 -7.75 -0.21 0.06
C MET A 17 -8.90 0.58 0.70
N ALA A 18 -9.14 0.40 2.01
CA ALA A 18 -10.15 1.13 2.75
C ALA A 18 -9.84 2.64 2.79
N THR A 19 -8.60 3.03 3.09
CA THR A 19 -8.17 4.44 3.14
C THR A 19 -8.28 5.12 1.77
N ILE A 20 -7.96 4.41 0.70
CA ILE A 20 -8.05 4.94 -0.67
C ILE A 20 -9.49 4.90 -1.21
N GLY A 21 -10.39 4.14 -0.59
CA GLY A 21 -11.79 4.01 -1.00
C GLY A 21 -12.01 3.06 -2.19
N VAL A 22 -11.24 1.97 -2.26
CA VAL A 22 -11.35 0.94 -3.30
C VAL A 22 -11.71 -0.41 -2.69
N ARG A 23 -12.45 -1.24 -3.42
CA ARG A 23 -12.98 -2.52 -2.91
C ARG A 23 -12.17 -3.75 -3.32
N ASN A 24 -11.19 -3.59 -4.20
CA ASN A 24 -10.40 -4.70 -4.71
C ASN A 24 -9.02 -4.24 -5.22
N LEU A 25 -8.13 -5.21 -5.40
CA LEU A 25 -6.73 -4.99 -5.80
C LEU A 25 -6.60 -4.34 -7.17
N SER A 26 -7.47 -4.71 -8.13
CA SER A 26 -7.46 -4.10 -9.46
C SER A 26 -7.82 -2.62 -9.41
N GLY A 27 -8.79 -2.24 -8.59
CA GLY A 27 -9.20 -0.85 -8.39
C GLY A 27 -8.11 -0.04 -7.70
N PHE A 28 -7.44 -0.63 -6.69
CA PHE A 28 -6.26 -0.04 -6.07
C PHE A 28 -5.16 0.24 -7.10
N ASN A 29 -4.72 -0.79 -7.83
CA ASN A 29 -3.65 -0.68 -8.81
C ASN A 29 -3.96 0.33 -9.92
N ARG A 30 -5.21 0.40 -10.38
CA ARG A 30 -5.64 1.42 -11.35
C ARG A 30 -5.46 2.82 -10.81
N LYS A 31 -5.96 3.10 -9.60
CA LYS A 31 -5.89 4.43 -8.98
C LYS A 31 -4.45 4.86 -8.72
N ILE A 32 -3.57 3.95 -8.29
CA ILE A 32 -2.14 4.23 -8.13
C ILE A 32 -1.48 4.56 -9.47
N ARG A 33 -1.70 3.76 -10.52
CA ARG A 33 -1.12 4.04 -11.85
C ARG A 33 -1.59 5.37 -12.43
N GLU A 34 -2.87 5.69 -12.28
CA GLU A 34 -3.43 6.98 -12.72
C GLU A 34 -2.80 8.17 -11.97
N ALA A 35 -2.51 8.01 -10.68
CA ALA A 35 -1.88 9.03 -9.86
C ALA A 35 -0.42 9.27 -10.29
N ILE A 36 0.34 8.18 -10.51
CA ILE A 36 1.71 8.21 -11.04
C ILE A 36 1.73 8.86 -12.44
N SER A 37 0.82 8.47 -13.34
CA SER A 37 0.78 9.03 -14.70
C SER A 37 0.42 10.52 -14.74
N LYS A 38 -0.30 11.01 -13.73
CA LYS A 38 -0.64 12.44 -13.56
C LYS A 38 0.46 13.24 -12.85
N GLY A 39 1.60 12.62 -12.51
CA GLY A 39 2.69 13.25 -11.77
C GLY A 39 2.31 13.60 -10.32
N ARG A 40 1.28 12.96 -9.77
CA ARG A 40 0.81 13.17 -8.38
C ARG A 40 0.76 11.81 -7.67
N PRO A 41 1.90 11.19 -7.38
CA PRO A 41 1.93 9.91 -6.66
C PRO A 41 1.27 10.05 -5.29
N ILE A 42 0.69 8.95 -4.80
CA ILE A 42 -0.01 8.91 -3.52
C ILE A 42 0.96 8.36 -2.48
N ALA A 43 1.35 9.16 -1.51
CA ALA A 43 2.14 8.72 -0.37
C ALA A 43 1.38 7.69 0.50
N ASP A 44 2.10 6.77 1.14
CA ASP A 44 1.51 5.74 2.02
C ASP A 44 0.83 6.39 3.24
N PRO A 45 -0.52 6.35 3.34
CA PRO A 45 -1.24 6.97 4.45
C PRO A 45 -1.11 6.19 5.77
N LEU A 46 -0.60 4.96 5.74
CA LEU A 46 -0.34 4.15 6.93
C LEU A 46 1.08 4.34 7.46
N PHE A 47 1.93 5.10 6.75
CA PHE A 47 3.27 5.40 7.20
C PHE A 47 3.23 6.23 8.48
N LYS A 48 3.91 5.74 9.51
CA LYS A 48 4.12 6.46 10.76
C LYS A 48 5.62 6.68 10.93
N PRO A 49 6.11 7.93 10.91
CA PRO A 49 7.49 8.19 11.24
C PRO A 49 7.71 7.83 12.71
N ASN A 50 8.66 6.92 12.99
CA ASN A 50 9.09 6.65 14.35
C ASN A 50 10.13 7.69 14.77
N GLU A 51 10.17 8.03 16.06
CA GLU A 51 11.12 9.00 16.63
C GLU A 51 12.58 8.62 16.37
N GLU A 52 12.90 7.33 16.28
CA GLU A 52 14.25 6.82 15.98
C GLU A 52 14.63 6.90 14.50
N THR A 53 13.66 6.99 13.59
CA THR A 53 13.92 6.94 12.14
C THR A 53 14.22 8.32 11.56
N GLY A 54 13.98 9.40 12.32
CA GLY A 54 14.19 10.78 11.88
C GLY A 54 13.12 11.27 10.90
N ASN A 55 13.39 12.38 10.19
CA ASN A 55 12.52 13.00 9.18
C ASN A 55 12.43 12.15 7.90
N VAL A 56 11.95 10.92 7.99
CA VAL A 56 11.70 10.07 6.82
C VAL A 56 10.36 10.47 6.21
N VAL A 57 10.37 10.81 4.93
CA VAL A 57 9.18 11.09 4.15
C VAL A 57 8.46 9.78 3.86
N ALA A 58 7.13 9.78 3.95
CA ALA A 58 6.32 8.61 3.60
C ALA A 58 6.61 8.17 2.15
N PRO A 59 6.87 6.88 1.90
CA PRO A 59 7.12 6.39 0.55
C PRO A 59 5.85 6.48 -0.31
N ASP A 60 6.06 6.68 -1.61
CA ASP A 60 4.96 6.62 -2.58
C ASP A 60 4.43 5.20 -2.73
N LEU A 61 3.12 5.08 -2.90
CA LEU A 61 2.46 3.80 -3.12
C LEU A 61 2.70 3.31 -4.55
N GLU A 62 2.97 2.02 -4.66
CA GLU A 62 3.11 1.30 -5.93
C GLU A 62 1.99 0.29 -6.13
N PRO A 63 1.73 -0.15 -7.38
CA PRO A 63 0.79 -1.23 -7.64
C PRO A 63 1.20 -2.53 -6.94
N PHE A 64 0.26 -3.16 -6.25
CA PHE A 64 0.50 -4.41 -5.57
C PHE A 64 0.66 -5.60 -6.54
N PRO A 65 1.56 -6.55 -6.23
CA PRO A 65 1.67 -7.81 -6.95
C PRO A 65 0.52 -8.77 -6.58
N TYR A 66 0.21 -9.68 -7.51
CA TYR A 66 -0.64 -10.84 -7.22
C TYR A 66 0.22 -11.93 -6.57
N VAL A 67 -0.14 -12.31 -5.34
CA VAL A 67 0.59 -13.32 -4.56
C VAL A 67 -0.34 -14.52 -4.37
N VAL A 68 0.15 -15.71 -4.66
CA VAL A 68 -0.54 -16.99 -4.41
C VAL A 68 0.31 -17.77 -3.41
N VAL A 69 -0.32 -18.29 -2.37
CA VAL A 69 0.32 -19.12 -1.34
C VAL A 69 -0.13 -20.56 -1.59
N VAL A 70 0.82 -21.50 -1.64
CA VAL A 70 0.61 -22.94 -1.93
C VAL A 70 1.17 -23.78 -0.80
#